data_AF-A0A959CEB1-F1
#
_entry.id   AF-A0A959CEB1-F1
#
_cell.length_a   1.000
_cell.length_b   1.000
_cell.length_c   1.000
_cell.angle_alpha   90.00
_cell.angle_beta   90.00
_cell.angle_gamma   90.00
#
_symmetry.space_group_name_H-M   'P 1'
#
loop_
_entity.id
_entity.type
_entity.pdbx_description
1 polymer ?
#
loop_
_entity_poly.entity_id
_entity_poly.type
_entity_poly.pdbx_seq_one_letter_code
_entity_poly.pdbx_strand_id
1 'polypeptide(L)'
;ESVTVLKGASAAALWGTKALGGVIVITTKGGQYNNKLSVTYKTSYSLDQINRRYPLQTVFGQGDNGVFNQRSRDSWGDKIAERPGGADEFDTSGPFYVDQEGNTYYPILNKNSQELFNEKNFDLIFQNGHFWENNLSVTGGNANSTIFASLSDFNQQGIVRKNSDYRRTTARVNATHRLSD
;
A
#
# COMPACT_ATOMS: atom_id res chain seq x y z
N GLU A 1 -11.37 10.12 25.67
CA GLU A 1 -11.30 9.08 24.62
C GLU A 1 -10.52 7.90 25.16
N SER A 2 -10.84 6.69 24.76
CA SER A 2 -10.10 5.51 25.20
C SER A 2 -10.37 4.32 24.29
N VAL A 3 -9.43 3.38 24.27
CA VAL A 3 -9.63 2.03 23.73
C VAL A 3 -9.43 1.07 24.89
N THR A 4 -10.47 0.29 25.22
CA THR A 4 -10.43 -0.70 26.30
C THR A 4 -10.62 -2.09 25.71
N VAL A 5 -9.75 -3.04 26.07
CA VAL A 5 -9.81 -4.41 25.54
C VAL A 5 -10.22 -5.36 26.67
N LEU A 6 -11.40 -5.96 26.52
CA LEU A 6 -11.95 -6.97 27.41
C LEU A 6 -11.62 -8.35 26.85
N LYS A 7 -10.65 -9.02 27.46
CA LYS A 7 -10.08 -10.27 26.93
C LYS A 7 -10.85 -11.53 27.35
N GLY A 8 -11.66 -11.45 28.41
CA GLY A 8 -12.35 -12.60 28.99
C GLY A 8 -13.87 -12.55 28.81
N ALA A 9 -14.48 -13.72 28.60
CA ALA A 9 -15.92 -13.86 28.37
C ALA A 9 -16.78 -13.36 29.55
N SER A 10 -16.30 -13.47 30.79
CA SER A 10 -17.00 -12.93 31.98
C SER A 10 -17.01 -11.40 32.00
N ALA A 11 -15.87 -10.78 31.67
CA ALA A 11 -15.74 -9.33 31.58
C ALA A 11 -16.55 -8.76 30.40
N ALA A 12 -16.82 -9.59 29.39
CA ALA A 12 -17.55 -9.24 28.18
C ALA A 12 -19.01 -9.74 28.16
N ALA A 13 -19.52 -10.24 29.29
CA ALA A 13 -20.85 -10.87 29.36
C ALA A 13 -22.00 -9.94 28.98
N LEU A 14 -21.85 -8.62 29.20
CA LEU A 14 -22.85 -7.60 28.84
C LEU A 14 -23.14 -7.54 27.32
N TRP A 15 -22.19 -7.98 26.49
CA TRP A 15 -22.30 -7.93 25.03
C TRP A 15 -22.77 -9.27 24.40
N GLY A 16 -23.15 -10.25 25.24
CA GLY A 16 -23.76 -11.50 24.81
C GLY A 16 -22.80 -12.48 24.12
N THR A 17 -23.34 -13.48 23.43
CA THR A 17 -22.56 -14.62 22.88
C THR A 17 -21.53 -14.22 21.82
N LYS A 18 -21.72 -13.10 21.12
CA LYS A 18 -20.73 -12.56 20.17
C LYS A 18 -19.44 -12.08 20.85
N ALA A 19 -19.48 -11.87 22.16
CA ALA A 19 -18.36 -11.40 22.97
C ALA A 19 -17.44 -12.53 23.47
N LEU A 20 -17.69 -13.79 23.08
CA LEU A 20 -16.88 -14.94 23.47
C LEU A 20 -15.40 -14.80 23.09
N GLY A 21 -15.10 -14.11 21.99
CA GLY A 21 -13.73 -13.78 21.56
C GLY A 21 -13.11 -12.55 22.23
N GLY A 22 -13.82 -11.92 23.17
CA GLY A 22 -13.47 -10.63 23.77
C GLY A 22 -14.16 -9.44 23.10
N VAL A 23 -14.03 -8.26 23.70
CA VAL A 23 -14.64 -7.00 23.23
C VAL A 23 -13.61 -5.88 23.23
N ILE A 24 -13.57 -5.12 22.15
CA ILE A 24 -12.81 -3.87 22.08
C ILE A 24 -13.81 -2.72 22.19
N VAL A 25 -13.82 -2.05 23.34
CA VAL A 25 -14.66 -0.87 23.59
C VAL A 25 -13.89 0.37 23.16
N ILE A 26 -14.43 1.07 22.16
CA ILE A 26 -13.86 2.32 21.66
C ILE A 26 -14.73 3.48 22.14
N THR A 27 -14.17 4.34 22.98
CA THR A 27 -14.80 5.58 23.43
C THR A 27 -14.14 6.75 22.72
N THR A 28 -14.93 7.44 21.92
CA THR A 28 -14.44 8.45 20.98
C THR A 28 -14.41 9.83 21.62
N LYS A 29 -13.69 10.80 21.04
CA LYS A 29 -13.75 12.19 21.48
C LYS A 29 -15.19 12.71 21.43
N GLY A 30 -15.63 13.33 22.51
CA GLY A 30 -16.86 14.11 22.58
C GLY A 30 -16.52 15.57 22.84
N GLY A 31 -17.54 16.42 22.85
CA GLY A 31 -17.36 17.79 23.31
C GLY A 31 -17.12 17.83 24.83
N GLN A 32 -16.66 18.96 25.33
CA GLN A 32 -16.37 19.16 26.76
C GLN A 32 -17.22 20.30 27.30
N TYR A 33 -17.91 20.06 28.41
CA TYR A 33 -18.70 21.09 29.10
C TYR A 33 -17.79 22.21 29.60
N ASN A 34 -18.31 23.44 29.57
CA ASN A 34 -17.60 24.65 29.99
C ASN A 34 -16.24 24.83 29.30
N ASN A 35 -16.08 24.31 28.09
CA ASN A 35 -14.85 24.46 27.32
C ASN A 35 -15.08 25.36 26.10
N LYS A 36 -14.14 26.28 25.88
CA LYS A 36 -14.18 27.17 24.73
C LYS A 36 -14.06 26.36 23.44
N LEU A 37 -14.57 26.93 22.37
CA LEU A 37 -14.39 26.36 21.04
C LEU A 37 -12.90 26.19 20.75
N SER A 38 -12.50 24.98 20.39
CA SER A 38 -11.14 24.63 20.01
C SER A 38 -11.16 23.96 18.65
N VAL A 39 -10.28 24.42 17.76
CA VAL A 39 -10.08 23.87 16.43
C VAL A 39 -8.70 23.25 16.38
N THR A 40 -8.62 21.99 15.94
CA THR A 40 -7.36 21.28 15.74
C THR A 40 -7.28 20.81 14.31
N TYR A 41 -6.18 21.17 13.64
CA TYR A 41 -5.82 20.67 12.32
C TYR A 41 -4.52 19.87 12.43
N LYS A 42 -4.50 18.67 11.86
CA LYS A 42 -3.32 17.80 11.79
C LYS A 42 -3.14 17.30 10.37
N THR A 43 -1.94 17.44 9.84
CA THR A 43 -1.52 16.77 8.61
C THR A 43 -0.45 15.72 8.93
N SER A 44 -0.41 14.63 8.19
CA SER A 44 0.59 13.57 8.32
C SER A 44 0.98 13.08 6.94
N TYR A 45 2.29 12.96 6.72
CA TYR A 45 2.88 12.42 5.50
C TYR A 45 3.78 11.23 5.86
N SER A 46 3.73 10.17 5.06
CA SER A 46 4.61 9.00 5.21
C SER A 46 5.16 8.55 3.87
N LEU A 47 6.33 7.93 3.92
CA LEU A 47 6.97 7.24 2.81
C LEU A 47 7.10 5.76 3.18
N ASP A 48 6.65 4.89 2.30
CA ASP A 48 6.67 3.44 2.49
C ASP A 48 7.68 2.81 1.53
N GLN A 49 8.62 2.04 2.07
CA GLN A 49 9.66 1.36 1.29
C GLN A 49 9.66 -0.13 1.59
N ILE A 50 10.06 -0.93 0.59
CA ILE A 50 10.16 -2.38 0.74
C ILE A 50 11.37 -2.69 1.62
N ASN A 51 11.10 -3.24 2.80
CA ASN A 51 12.11 -3.51 3.84
C ASN A 51 13.10 -4.62 3.43
N ARG A 52 12.64 -5.65 2.71
CA ARG A 52 13.49 -6.79 2.36
C ARG A 52 13.15 -7.36 0.99
N ARG A 53 14.18 -7.70 0.23
CA ARG A 53 14.10 -8.43 -1.04
C ARG A 53 14.80 -9.78 -0.91
N TYR A 54 14.35 -10.77 -1.66
CA TYR A 54 15.10 -12.02 -1.82
C TYR A 54 16.21 -11.78 -2.85
N PRO A 55 17.46 -12.18 -2.57
CA PRO A 55 18.52 -12.09 -3.57
C PRO A 55 18.17 -13.01 -4.73
N LEU A 56 18.17 -12.44 -5.94
CA LEU A 56 17.96 -13.18 -7.18
C LEU A 56 19.32 -13.55 -7.78
N GLN A 57 19.39 -14.71 -8.42
CA GLN A 57 20.60 -15.13 -9.13
C GLN A 57 20.87 -14.20 -10.34
N THR A 58 22.14 -14.06 -10.70
CA THR A 58 22.62 -13.18 -11.79
C THR A 58 23.58 -13.89 -12.75
N VAL A 59 23.70 -15.22 -12.64
CA VAL A 59 24.69 -16.03 -13.36
C VAL A 59 24.11 -16.55 -14.68
N PHE A 60 22.87 -17.03 -14.66
CA PHE A 60 22.20 -17.67 -15.79
C PHE A 60 21.09 -16.79 -16.35
N GLY A 61 20.96 -16.76 -17.68
CA GLY A 61 19.91 -16.02 -18.37
C GLY A 61 18.60 -16.78 -18.49
N GLN A 62 17.62 -16.16 -19.15
CA GLN A 62 16.35 -16.80 -19.51
C GLN A 62 16.61 -18.05 -20.37
N GLY A 63 16.05 -19.19 -19.96
CA GLY A 63 16.21 -20.43 -20.71
C GLY A 63 16.21 -21.67 -19.83
N ASP A 64 16.52 -22.81 -20.45
CA ASP A 64 16.48 -24.13 -19.84
C ASP A 64 17.69 -24.95 -20.29
N ASN A 65 18.16 -25.89 -19.46
CA ASN A 65 19.27 -26.80 -19.77
C ASN A 65 20.57 -26.10 -20.23
N GLY A 66 20.83 -24.88 -19.75
CA GLY A 66 22.03 -24.12 -20.12
C GLY A 66 21.95 -23.44 -21.49
N VAL A 67 20.77 -23.41 -22.13
CA VAL A 67 20.56 -22.83 -23.46
C VAL A 67 19.54 -21.70 -23.38
N PHE A 68 19.84 -20.58 -24.01
CA PHE A 68 18.88 -19.47 -24.16
C PHE A 68 17.59 -19.95 -24.83
N ASN A 69 16.45 -19.64 -24.22
CA ASN A 69 15.14 -19.90 -24.79
C ASN A 69 14.21 -18.73 -24.46
N GLN A 70 13.88 -17.91 -25.46
CA GLN A 70 13.02 -16.72 -25.29
C GLN A 70 11.60 -17.08 -24.78
N ARG A 71 11.17 -18.35 -24.91
CA ARG A 71 9.87 -18.82 -24.44
C ARG A 71 9.92 -19.42 -23.02
N SER A 72 11.12 -19.59 -22.45
CA SER A 72 11.25 -20.10 -21.08
C SER A 72 10.75 -19.07 -20.07
N ARG A 73 10.15 -19.57 -19.00
CA ARG A 73 9.72 -18.76 -17.84
C ARG A 73 10.78 -18.75 -16.74
N ASP A 74 11.80 -19.59 -16.89
CA ASP A 74 12.83 -19.81 -15.90
C ASP A 74 14.16 -19.18 -16.36
N SER A 75 15.08 -19.05 -15.41
CA SER A 75 16.41 -18.47 -15.63
C SER A 75 17.52 -19.51 -15.48
N TRP A 76 17.38 -20.62 -16.22
CA TRP A 76 18.35 -21.73 -16.30
C TRP A 76 18.95 -21.87 -17.70
N GLY A 77 19.05 -20.75 -18.42
CA GLY A 77 19.64 -20.67 -19.75
C GLY A 77 21.17 -20.61 -19.69
N ASP A 78 21.74 -20.04 -20.74
CA ASP A 78 23.17 -19.82 -20.88
C ASP A 78 23.75 -18.92 -19.77
N LYS A 79 25.05 -19.04 -19.53
CA LYS A 79 25.75 -18.14 -18.59
C LYS A 79 25.86 -16.75 -19.20
N ILE A 80 25.34 -15.77 -18.49
CA ILE A 80 25.30 -14.37 -18.95
C ILE A 80 26.71 -13.86 -19.26
N ALA A 81 27.70 -14.22 -18.42
CA ALA A 81 29.09 -13.80 -18.57
C ALA A 81 29.81 -14.37 -19.81
N GLU A 82 29.28 -15.43 -20.43
CA GLU A 82 29.88 -16.07 -21.62
C GLU A 82 29.31 -15.49 -22.93
N ARG A 83 28.31 -14.61 -22.87
CA ARG A 83 27.75 -13.95 -24.06
C ARG A 83 28.72 -12.93 -24.67
N PRO A 84 28.70 -12.71 -25.99
CA PRO A 84 29.57 -11.73 -26.67
C PRO A 84 29.47 -10.29 -26.15
N GLY A 85 28.36 -9.91 -25.51
CA GLY A 85 28.08 -8.52 -25.14
C GLY A 85 27.48 -7.72 -26.30
N GLY A 86 27.00 -6.52 -26.00
CA GLY A 86 26.33 -5.65 -26.98
C GLY A 86 24.85 -5.96 -27.16
N ALA A 87 24.26 -5.43 -28.25
CA ALA A 87 22.84 -5.60 -28.54
C ALA A 87 22.54 -7.04 -29.03
N ASP A 88 21.38 -7.55 -28.64
CA ASP A 88 20.86 -8.80 -29.19
C ASP A 88 20.54 -8.62 -30.69
N GLU A 89 20.62 -9.70 -31.45
CA GLU A 89 20.20 -9.71 -32.84
C GLU A 89 18.73 -10.15 -32.92
N PHE A 90 17.94 -9.46 -33.74
CA PHE A 90 16.50 -9.65 -33.83
C PHE A 90 16.07 -10.01 -35.25
N ASP A 91 15.04 -10.85 -35.37
CA ASP A 91 14.35 -11.07 -36.63
C ASP A 91 13.34 -9.95 -36.88
N THR A 92 13.75 -8.93 -37.62
CA THR A 92 12.90 -7.78 -37.99
C THR A 92 12.00 -8.06 -39.20
N SER A 93 12.17 -9.21 -39.87
CA SER A 93 11.35 -9.62 -41.01
C SER A 93 10.16 -10.48 -40.61
N GLY A 94 10.20 -11.06 -39.41
CA GLY A 94 9.22 -11.98 -38.87
C GLY A 94 8.08 -11.31 -38.05
N PRO A 95 7.26 -12.14 -37.37
CA PRO A 95 6.19 -11.65 -36.53
C PRO A 95 6.73 -10.89 -35.31
N PHE A 96 6.06 -9.81 -34.93
CA PHE A 96 6.41 -8.94 -33.81
C PHE A 96 5.25 -8.78 -32.84
N TYR A 97 5.55 -8.26 -31.66
CA TYR A 97 4.57 -7.85 -30.65
C TYR A 97 4.65 -6.34 -30.43
N VAL A 98 3.51 -5.67 -30.27
CA VAL A 98 3.46 -4.25 -29.87
C VAL A 98 2.76 -4.17 -28.52
N ASP A 99 3.38 -3.51 -27.55
CA ASP A 99 2.79 -3.32 -26.23
C ASP A 99 1.73 -2.20 -26.21
N GLN A 100 1.16 -1.94 -25.04
CA GLN A 100 0.11 -0.93 -24.86
C GLN A 100 0.66 0.50 -25.01
N GLU A 101 1.97 0.67 -24.85
CA GLU A 101 2.71 1.92 -24.99
C GLU A 101 3.22 2.16 -26.41
N GLY A 102 3.01 1.22 -27.34
CA GLY A 102 3.41 1.31 -28.75
C GLY A 102 4.83 0.83 -29.05
N ASN A 103 5.53 0.24 -28.08
CA ASN A 103 6.87 -0.32 -28.28
C ASN A 103 6.77 -1.64 -29.06
N THR A 104 7.63 -1.81 -30.05
CA THR A 104 7.68 -3.01 -30.89
C THR A 104 8.77 -3.97 -30.43
N TYR A 105 8.44 -5.24 -30.30
CA TYR A 105 9.31 -6.32 -29.86
C TYR A 105 9.42 -7.40 -30.93
N TYR A 106 10.64 -7.74 -31.31
CA TYR A 106 10.95 -8.78 -32.29
C TYR A 106 11.53 -10.03 -31.61
N PRO A 107 11.39 -11.22 -32.22
CA PRO A 107 12.07 -12.43 -31.77
C PRO A 107 13.60 -12.25 -31.78
N ILE A 108 14.27 -12.78 -30.75
CA ILE A 108 15.73 -12.74 -30.65
C ILE A 108 16.30 -13.92 -31.46
N LEU A 109 17.17 -13.62 -32.42
CA LEU A 109 17.95 -14.60 -33.18
C LEU A 109 19.18 -15.04 -32.39
N ASN A 110 19.98 -14.08 -31.92
CA ASN A 110 21.18 -14.33 -31.12
C ASN A 110 21.15 -13.48 -29.85
N LYS A 111 21.26 -14.15 -28.71
CA LYS A 111 21.31 -13.49 -27.40
C LYS A 111 22.75 -13.10 -27.06
N ASN A 112 23.04 -11.81 -27.13
CA ASN A 112 24.38 -11.23 -26.92
C ASN A 112 24.47 -10.41 -25.63
N SER A 113 23.38 -9.75 -25.23
CA SER A 113 23.40 -8.82 -24.11
C SER A 113 23.63 -9.52 -22.77
N GLN A 114 24.52 -8.92 -21.97
CA GLN A 114 24.85 -9.31 -20.60
C GLN A 114 24.04 -8.54 -19.54
N GLU A 115 23.05 -7.75 -19.96
CA GLU A 115 22.24 -6.92 -19.06
C GLU A 115 21.46 -7.76 -18.05
N LEU A 116 21.47 -7.33 -16.79
CA LEU A 116 20.70 -7.92 -15.70
C LEU A 116 19.38 -7.16 -15.52
N PHE A 117 18.28 -7.90 -15.48
CA PHE A 117 16.94 -7.32 -15.41
C PHE A 117 16.32 -7.34 -14.01
N ASN A 118 17.02 -7.83 -12.99
CA ASN A 118 16.45 -8.03 -11.64
C ASN A 118 15.88 -6.73 -11.06
N GLU A 119 16.61 -5.62 -11.12
CA GLU A 119 16.15 -4.32 -10.63
C GLU A 119 15.06 -3.72 -11.52
N LYS A 120 15.26 -3.74 -12.85
CA LYS A 120 14.27 -3.22 -13.80
C LYS A 120 12.93 -3.94 -13.65
N ASN A 121 12.93 -5.27 -13.57
CA ASN A 121 11.73 -6.08 -13.38
C ASN A 121 11.06 -5.80 -12.03
N PHE A 122 11.84 -5.59 -10.98
CA PHE A 122 11.32 -5.21 -9.67
C PHE A 122 10.62 -3.85 -9.74
N ASP A 123 11.27 -2.86 -10.36
CA ASP A 123 10.76 -1.50 -10.49
C ASP A 123 9.57 -1.36 -11.43
N LEU A 124 9.30 -2.36 -12.29
CA LEU A 124 8.06 -2.44 -13.07
C LEU A 124 6.83 -2.72 -12.18
N ILE A 125 7.02 -3.45 -11.08
CA ILE A 125 5.94 -3.88 -10.18
C ILE A 125 5.89 -2.99 -8.93
N PHE A 126 7.04 -2.54 -8.44
CA PHE A 126 7.14 -1.84 -7.16
C PHE A 126 7.67 -0.42 -7.30
N GLN A 127 7.33 0.41 -6.32
CA GLN A 127 7.76 1.78 -6.15
C GLN A 127 7.80 2.15 -4.66
N ASN A 128 8.33 3.33 -4.33
CA ASN A 128 8.10 3.90 -3.01
C ASN A 128 6.63 4.31 -2.89
N GLY A 129 5.96 3.82 -1.85
CA GLY A 129 4.61 4.23 -1.50
C GLY A 129 4.64 5.52 -0.69
N HIS A 130 3.50 6.18 -0.59
CA HIS A 130 3.33 7.34 0.27
C HIS A 130 1.86 7.53 0.65
N PHE A 131 1.61 8.22 1.76
CA PHE A 131 0.27 8.68 2.09
C PHE A 131 0.27 10.08 2.68
N TRP A 132 -0.86 10.76 2.49
CA TRP A 132 -1.21 12.01 3.15
C TRP A 132 -2.50 11.81 3.93
N GLU A 133 -2.52 12.30 5.16
CA GLU A 133 -3.72 12.32 5.99
C GLU A 133 -3.95 13.72 6.56
N ASN A 134 -5.12 14.30 6.29
CA ASN A 134 -5.51 15.61 6.80
C ASN A 134 -6.73 15.44 7.71
N ASN A 135 -6.60 15.89 8.94
CA ASN A 135 -7.62 15.80 9.97
C ASN A 135 -7.96 17.19 10.50
N LEU A 136 -9.22 17.58 10.39
CA LEU A 136 -9.78 18.78 10.99
C LEU A 136 -10.79 18.36 12.06
N SER A 137 -10.69 18.94 13.24
CA SER A 137 -11.68 18.71 14.31
C SER A 137 -11.99 20.00 15.05
N VAL A 138 -13.24 20.10 15.50
CA VAL A 138 -13.78 21.20 16.27
C VAL A 138 -14.46 20.62 17.50
N THR A 139 -14.17 21.16 18.67
CA THR A 139 -14.76 20.74 19.94
C THR A 139 -15.13 21.96 20.78
N GLY A 140 -16.19 21.86 21.57
CA GLY A 140 -16.57 22.91 22.51
C GLY A 140 -17.82 22.54 23.29
N GLY A 141 -18.16 23.37 24.28
CA GLY A 141 -19.38 23.19 25.04
C GLY A 141 -19.60 24.29 26.08
N ASN A 142 -20.86 24.55 26.40
CA ASN A 142 -21.25 25.41 27.51
C ASN A 142 -21.62 24.55 28.73
N ALA A 143 -22.33 25.11 29.70
CA ALA A 143 -22.73 24.38 30.91
C ALA A 143 -23.66 23.19 30.62
N ASN A 144 -24.50 23.30 29.58
CA ASN A 144 -25.59 22.34 29.34
C ASN A 144 -25.44 21.58 28.02
N SER A 145 -24.54 21.99 27.14
CA SER A 145 -24.39 21.40 25.80
C SER A 145 -22.93 21.18 25.45
N THR A 146 -22.64 20.10 24.74
CA THR A 146 -21.32 19.85 24.15
C THR A 146 -21.45 19.45 22.69
N ILE A 147 -20.44 19.79 21.89
CA ILE A 147 -20.33 19.42 20.49
C ILE A 147 -18.91 19.00 20.15
N PHE A 148 -18.79 17.98 19.32
CA PHE A 148 -17.58 17.58 18.64
C PHE A 148 -17.91 17.30 17.18
N ALA A 149 -17.12 17.86 16.26
CA ALA A 149 -17.20 17.57 14.84
C ALA A 149 -15.80 17.30 14.30
N SER A 150 -15.67 16.36 13.36
CA SER A 150 -14.39 16.09 12.71
C SER A 150 -14.57 15.66 11.26
N LEU A 151 -13.60 16.03 10.43
CA LEU A 151 -13.43 15.60 9.06
C LEU A 151 -12.00 15.08 8.88
N SER A 152 -11.86 13.90 8.28
CA SER A 152 -10.58 13.26 7.98
C SER A 152 -10.56 12.85 6.51
N ASP A 153 -9.49 13.18 5.79
CA ASP A 153 -9.22 12.69 4.43
C ASP A 153 -7.86 12.01 4.41
N PHE A 154 -7.87 10.72 4.10
CA PHE A 154 -6.69 9.88 3.93
C PHE A 154 -6.56 9.52 2.45
N ASN A 155 -5.37 9.71 1.89
CA ASN A 155 -5.05 9.36 0.51
C ASN A 155 -3.68 8.67 0.46
N GLN A 156 -3.65 7.43 0.01
CA GLN A 156 -2.45 6.60 -0.08
C GLN A 156 -2.26 6.06 -1.48
N GLN A 157 -1.00 6.11 -1.93
CA GLN A 157 -0.49 5.32 -3.03
C GLN A 157 0.50 4.29 -2.47
N GLY A 158 0.21 3.02 -2.67
CA GLY A 158 0.98 1.91 -2.15
C GLY A 158 2.32 1.68 -2.87
N ILE A 159 3.07 0.72 -2.34
CA ILE A 159 4.36 0.29 -2.89
C ILE A 159 4.23 -0.54 -4.17
N VAL A 160 3.06 -1.11 -4.46
CA VAL A 160 2.81 -1.83 -5.72
C VAL A 160 2.28 -0.83 -6.75
N ARG A 161 2.89 -0.80 -7.93
CA ARG A 161 2.45 0.05 -9.02
C ARG A 161 1.13 -0.45 -9.57
N LYS A 162 0.26 0.51 -9.93
CA LYS A 162 -1.05 0.30 -10.57
C LYS A 162 -2.00 -0.52 -9.68
N ASN A 163 -3.11 0.09 -9.25
CA ASN A 163 -4.16 -0.51 -8.41
C ASN A 163 -3.75 -0.86 -6.97
N SER A 164 -2.69 -0.26 -6.44
CA SER A 164 -2.42 -0.24 -4.99
C SER A 164 -2.58 1.19 -4.50
N ASP A 165 -3.82 1.56 -4.23
CA ASP A 165 -4.17 2.85 -3.68
C ASP A 165 -5.35 2.69 -2.71
N TYR A 166 -5.49 3.66 -1.80
CA TYR A 166 -6.60 3.70 -0.88
C TYR A 166 -6.94 5.14 -0.54
N ARG A 167 -8.21 5.48 -0.68
CA ARG A 167 -8.76 6.78 -0.28
C ARG A 167 -9.91 6.60 0.69
N ARG A 168 -9.88 7.34 1.79
CA ARG A 168 -10.93 7.33 2.80
C ARG A 168 -11.22 8.73 3.30
N THR A 169 -12.45 9.16 3.14
CA THR A 169 -12.98 10.37 3.78
C THR A 169 -13.93 9.96 4.89
N THR A 170 -13.79 10.54 6.08
CA THR A 170 -14.65 10.27 7.23
C THR A 170 -15.12 11.57 7.86
N ALA A 171 -16.43 11.71 8.03
CA ALA A 171 -17.04 12.82 8.76
C ALA A 171 -17.72 12.29 10.01
N ARG A 172 -17.72 13.10 11.07
CA ARG A 172 -18.35 12.75 12.34
C ARG A 172 -18.88 13.97 13.06
N VAL A 173 -20.04 13.80 13.70
CA VAL A 173 -20.61 14.76 14.66
C VAL A 173 -21.09 14.01 15.90
N ASN A 174 -20.73 14.50 17.08
CA ASN A 174 -21.30 14.10 18.37
C ASN A 174 -21.83 15.35 19.07
N ALA A 175 -23.06 15.30 19.57
CA ALA A 175 -23.64 16.39 20.37
C ALA A 175 -24.34 15.81 21.61
N THR A 176 -24.30 16.55 22.71
CA THR A 176 -24.97 16.15 23.96
C THR A 176 -25.59 17.38 24.61
N HIS A 177 -26.79 17.26 25.14
CA HIS A 177 -27.50 18.33 25.84
C HIS A 177 -28.13 17.80 27.14
N ARG A 178 -27.95 18.52 28.25
CA ARG A 178 -28.58 18.25 29.55
C ARG A 178 -29.77 19.18 29.72
N LEU A 179 -30.95 18.59 29.88
CA LEU A 179 -32.21 19.33 30.07
C LEU A 179 -32.47 19.70 31.53
N SER A 180 -31.90 18.94 32.47
CA SER A 180 -31.95 19.19 33.91
C SER A 180 -30.65 18.71 34.56
N ASP A 181 -30.41 19.16 35.79
CA ASP A 181 -29.30 18.68 36.62
C ASP A 181 -29.45 17.19 36.98
#